data_AF-A0A350KLC4-F1
#
_entry.id   AF-A0A350KLC4-F1
#
_cell.length_a   1.000
_cell.length_b   1.000
_cell.length_c   1.000
_cell.angle_alpha   90.00
_cell.angle_beta   90.00
_cell.angle_gamma   90.00
#
_symmetry.space_group_name_H-M   'P 1'
#
loop_
_entity.id
_entity.type
_entity.pdbx_description
1 polymer ?
#
loop_
_entity_poly.entity_id
_entity_poly.type
_entity_poly.pdbx_seq_one_letter_code
_entity_poly.pdbx_strand_id
1 'polypeptide(L)'
;MALKDFIRSARLRFLPRGLLARAMLILVLPVVLLQTVSGILFYDNHWQSVSRRLALGVVSDIRGAMALYESFPFPTDRETVLRIVRSTAGVDIRFFEPRDVPEKIKNRPNARTAELVPVLNDMGIPYVLRHLPEERGVLVTFYAPDYTAEVSIPYKKFFSTTTYVFVWWALFSSLLFTGIAMLFLRNQIRPVLRLAEAAKSFGTGRDIDKKFKPEGATEVRQAAISFLQMRERIRRHIEERTRMLAG
;
A
#
# COMPACT_ATOMS: atom_id res chain seq x y z
N MET A 1 32.45 0.23 12.77
CA MET A 1 32.68 1.38 11.86
C MET A 1 31.36 1.73 11.17
N ALA A 2 30.82 2.91 11.41
CA ALA A 2 29.83 3.08 12.47
C ALA A 2 28.46 3.47 11.87
N LEU A 3 27.36 2.95 12.45
CA LEU A 3 25.99 3.40 12.18
C LEU A 3 25.87 4.94 12.28
N LYS A 4 26.69 5.55 13.14
CA LYS A 4 26.87 7.00 13.28
C LYS A 4 27.34 7.70 11.99
N ASP A 5 28.25 7.10 11.25
CA ASP A 5 28.82 7.66 10.00
C ASP A 5 27.87 7.47 8.82
N PHE A 6 27.09 6.38 8.82
CA PHE A 6 25.98 6.19 7.88
C PHE A 6 24.87 7.22 8.13
N ILE A 7 24.47 7.43 9.39
CA ILE A 7 23.49 8.47 9.76
C ILE A 7 24.02 9.87 9.42
N ARG A 8 25.32 10.16 9.66
CA ARG A 8 25.93 11.46 9.32
C ARG A 8 25.98 11.72 7.81
N SER A 9 26.39 10.73 7.03
CA SER A 9 26.52 10.85 5.56
C SER A 9 25.15 10.90 4.88
N ALA A 10 24.17 10.11 5.33
CA ALA A 10 22.79 10.22 4.89
C ALA A 10 22.18 11.59 5.25
N ARG A 11 22.52 12.13 6.44
CA ARG A 11 22.02 13.43 6.92
C ARG A 11 22.48 14.63 6.07
N LEU A 12 23.63 14.54 5.41
CA LEU A 12 24.19 15.65 4.63
C LEU A 12 23.83 15.59 3.14
N ARG A 13 23.49 14.41 2.62
CA ARG A 13 23.24 14.21 1.18
C ARG A 13 21.76 14.16 0.80
N PHE A 14 20.88 13.69 1.69
CA PHE A 14 19.45 13.49 1.39
C PHE A 14 18.50 14.47 2.10
N LEU A 15 18.94 15.17 3.15
CA LEU A 15 18.09 16.15 3.81
C LEU A 15 18.03 17.45 3.00
N PRO A 16 16.83 17.91 2.62
CA PRO A 16 16.69 19.15 1.90
C PRO A 16 17.20 20.33 2.75
N ARG A 17 17.70 21.36 2.07
CA ARG A 17 18.29 22.54 2.73
C ARG A 17 17.25 23.57 3.17
N GLY A 18 16.09 23.64 2.49
CA GLY A 18 15.03 24.60 2.79
C GLY A 18 14.15 24.17 3.98
N LEU A 19 13.68 25.15 4.76
CA LEU A 19 12.83 24.93 5.95
C LEU A 19 11.54 24.15 5.60
N LEU A 20 10.87 24.55 4.52
CA LEU A 20 9.62 23.92 4.06
C LEU A 20 9.84 22.46 3.67
N ALA A 21 10.88 22.17 2.88
CA ALA A 21 11.17 20.82 2.45
C ALA A 21 11.61 19.92 3.62
N ARG A 22 12.35 20.46 4.60
CA ARG A 22 12.67 19.72 5.84
C ARG A 22 11.42 19.39 6.64
N ALA A 23 10.53 20.35 6.84
CA ALA A 23 9.31 20.12 7.58
C ALA A 23 8.39 19.11 6.89
N MET A 24 8.25 19.19 5.56
CA MET A 24 7.52 18.19 4.77
C MET A 24 8.13 16.80 4.94
N LEU A 25 9.46 16.67 4.89
CA LEU A 25 10.13 15.40 5.11
C LEU A 25 9.86 14.84 6.52
N ILE A 26 9.98 15.68 7.56
CA ILE A 26 9.70 15.28 8.95
C ILE A 26 8.26 14.78 9.10
N LEU A 27 7.31 15.35 8.36
CA LEU A 27 5.91 14.95 8.38
C LEU A 27 5.62 13.68 7.59
N VAL A 28 6.14 13.59 6.36
CA VAL A 28 5.84 12.49 5.42
C VAL A 28 6.59 11.21 5.77
N LEU A 29 7.85 11.33 6.22
CA LEU A 29 8.71 10.18 6.50
C LEU A 29 8.10 9.17 7.48
N PRO A 30 7.61 9.56 8.68
CA PRO A 30 7.02 8.61 9.62
C PRO A 30 5.76 7.95 9.05
N VAL A 31 4.93 8.68 8.29
CA VAL A 31 3.73 8.12 7.66
C VAL A 31 4.11 7.06 6.63
N VAL A 32 5.10 7.33 5.78
CA VAL A 32 5.59 6.36 4.79
C VAL A 32 6.16 5.13 5.48
N LEU A 33 6.98 5.31 6.53
CA LEU A 33 7.53 4.18 7.30
C LEU A 33 6.41 3.34 7.94
N LEU A 34 5.43 3.99 8.56
CA LEU A 34 4.28 3.31 9.15
C LEU A 34 3.49 2.55 8.08
N GLN A 35 3.28 3.14 6.90
CA GLN A 35 2.55 2.50 5.82
C GLN A 35 3.32 1.30 5.25
N THR A 36 4.64 1.40 5.12
CA THR A 36 5.49 0.28 4.67
C THR A 36 5.48 -0.85 5.70
N VAL A 37 5.71 -0.56 6.98
CA VAL A 37 5.71 -1.57 8.05
C VAL A 37 4.33 -2.22 8.18
N SER A 38 3.27 -1.41 8.18
CA SER A 38 1.89 -1.91 8.25
C SER A 38 1.54 -2.74 7.02
N GLY A 39 1.97 -2.32 5.83
CA GLY A 39 1.78 -3.06 4.59
C GLY A 39 2.44 -4.45 4.62
N ILE A 40 3.70 -4.52 5.08
CA ILE A 40 4.44 -5.79 5.25
C ILE A 40 3.75 -6.67 6.30
N LEU A 41 3.48 -6.14 7.50
CA LEU A 41 2.86 -6.90 8.57
C LEU A 41 1.47 -7.42 8.20
N PHE A 42 0.68 -6.62 7.46
CA PHE A 42 -0.65 -7.02 7.00
C PHE A 42 -0.58 -8.10 5.91
N TYR A 43 0.38 -7.97 4.98
CA TYR A 43 0.63 -8.95 3.93
C TYR A 43 1.03 -10.30 4.55
N ASP A 44 2.07 -10.30 5.40
CA ASP A 44 2.66 -11.52 5.97
C ASP A 44 1.71 -12.19 6.98
N ASN A 45 1.11 -11.42 7.90
CA ASN A 45 0.33 -12.03 8.98
C ASN A 45 -1.12 -12.33 8.61
N HIS A 46 -1.75 -11.52 7.76
CA HIS A 46 -3.20 -11.58 7.58
C HIS A 46 -3.60 -12.04 6.18
N TRP A 47 -2.95 -11.51 5.13
CA TRP A 47 -3.36 -11.85 3.77
C TRP A 47 -2.96 -13.26 3.36
N GLN A 48 -1.68 -13.63 3.59
CA GLN A 48 -1.18 -14.96 3.27
C GLN A 48 -1.86 -16.04 4.12
N SER A 49 -2.00 -15.81 5.42
CA SER A 49 -2.56 -16.80 6.34
C SER A 49 -4.04 -17.08 6.09
N VAL A 50 -4.86 -16.07 5.78
CA VAL A 50 -6.29 -16.25 5.48
C VAL A 50 -6.45 -16.96 4.14
N SER A 51 -5.77 -16.49 3.08
CA SER A 51 -5.88 -17.09 1.75
C SER A 51 -5.37 -18.54 1.74
N ARG A 52 -4.28 -18.82 2.45
CA ARG A 52 -3.77 -20.19 2.62
C ARG A 52 -4.70 -21.09 3.40
N ARG A 53 -5.32 -20.61 4.48
CA ARG A 53 -6.34 -21.37 5.24
C ARG A 53 -7.57 -21.69 4.37
N LEU A 54 -8.03 -20.73 3.59
CA LEU A 54 -9.14 -20.94 2.65
C LEU A 54 -8.77 -21.94 1.55
N ALA A 55 -7.57 -21.81 0.97
CA ALA A 55 -7.05 -22.77 0.00
C ALA A 55 -6.94 -24.19 0.59
N LEU A 56 -6.42 -24.33 1.81
CA LEU A 56 -6.36 -25.60 2.53
C LEU A 56 -7.75 -26.21 2.75
N GLY A 57 -8.74 -25.40 3.14
CA GLY A 57 -10.13 -25.84 3.29
C GLY A 57 -10.69 -26.39 1.98
N VAL A 58 -10.60 -25.61 0.90
CA VAL A 58 -11.10 -26.01 -0.42
C VAL A 58 -10.40 -27.28 -0.94
N VAL A 59 -9.08 -27.36 -0.79
CA VAL A 59 -8.31 -28.54 -1.19
C VAL A 59 -8.69 -29.77 -0.35
N SER A 60 -8.92 -29.59 0.95
CA SER A 60 -9.40 -30.66 1.82
C SER A 60 -10.79 -31.16 1.39
N ASP A 61 -11.70 -30.25 1.03
CA ASP A 61 -13.04 -30.60 0.53
C ASP A 61 -12.97 -31.37 -0.80
N ILE A 62 -12.10 -30.93 -1.72
CA ILE A 62 -11.87 -31.62 -3.01
C ILE A 62 -11.31 -33.02 -2.76
N ARG A 63 -10.30 -33.15 -1.89
CA ARG A 63 -9.71 -34.44 -1.55
C ARG A 63 -10.73 -35.38 -0.93
N GLY A 64 -11.58 -34.87 -0.02
CA GLY A 64 -12.68 -35.64 0.56
C GLY A 64 -13.68 -36.10 -0.48
N ALA A 65 -14.05 -35.25 -1.44
CA ALA A 65 -14.94 -35.60 -2.53
C ALA A 65 -14.35 -36.67 -3.48
N MET A 66 -13.06 -36.57 -3.80
CA MET A 66 -12.34 -37.56 -4.60
C MET A 66 -12.24 -38.92 -3.87
N ALA A 67 -11.87 -38.91 -2.59
CA ALA A 67 -11.82 -40.12 -1.77
C ALA A 67 -13.21 -40.80 -1.63
N LEU A 68 -14.27 -39.99 -1.53
CA LEU A 68 -15.64 -40.50 -1.51
C LEU A 68 -16.02 -41.13 -2.86
N TYR A 69 -15.63 -40.51 -3.98
CA TYR A 69 -15.86 -41.06 -5.31
C TYR A 69 -15.13 -42.40 -5.53
N GLU A 70 -13.90 -42.53 -5.01
CA GLU A 70 -13.12 -43.77 -5.06
C GLU A 70 -13.73 -44.89 -4.19
N SER A 71 -14.33 -44.53 -3.05
CA SER A 71 -14.91 -45.50 -2.11
C SER A 71 -16.23 -46.13 -2.59
N PHE A 72 -16.91 -45.54 -3.58
CA PHE A 72 -18.19 -46.00 -4.11
C PHE A 72 -18.09 -46.38 -5.61
N PRO A 73 -17.80 -47.66 -5.93
CA PRO A 73 -17.56 -48.11 -7.30
C PRO A 73 -18.84 -48.24 -8.15
N PHE A 74 -20.04 -48.34 -7.56
CA PHE A 74 -21.28 -48.55 -8.30
C PHE A 74 -21.86 -47.24 -8.87
N PRO A 75 -22.35 -47.24 -10.13
CA PRO A 75 -22.86 -46.03 -10.81
C PRO A 75 -24.00 -45.30 -10.07
N THR A 76 -24.89 -46.06 -9.44
CA THR A 76 -26.06 -45.54 -8.70
C THR A 76 -25.65 -44.77 -7.44
N ASP A 77 -24.57 -45.18 -6.80
CA ASP A 77 -24.02 -44.51 -5.61
C ASP A 77 -23.26 -43.24 -6.00
N ARG A 78 -22.60 -43.26 -7.17
CA ARG A 78 -21.86 -42.10 -7.70
C ARG A 78 -22.74 -40.89 -7.95
N GLU A 79 -23.93 -41.03 -8.54
CA GLU A 79 -24.84 -39.89 -8.72
C GLU A 79 -25.31 -39.27 -7.40
N THR A 80 -25.52 -40.10 -6.38
CA THR A 80 -25.91 -39.66 -5.05
C THR A 80 -24.76 -38.91 -4.36
N VAL A 81 -23.53 -39.45 -4.45
CA VAL A 81 -22.30 -38.80 -3.97
C VAL A 81 -22.07 -37.45 -4.65
N LEU A 82 -22.21 -37.38 -5.98
CA LEU A 82 -22.04 -36.14 -6.74
C LEU A 82 -23.05 -35.06 -6.33
N ARG A 83 -24.28 -35.45 -6.01
CA ARG A 83 -25.31 -34.53 -5.52
C ARG A 83 -24.97 -33.96 -4.15
N ILE A 84 -24.47 -34.80 -3.24
CA ILE A 84 -24.07 -34.40 -1.87
C ILE A 84 -22.84 -33.49 -1.92
N VAL A 85 -21.85 -33.81 -2.77
CA VAL A 85 -20.64 -33.00 -2.93
C VAL A 85 -20.98 -31.60 -3.47
N ARG A 86 -21.83 -31.52 -4.50
CA ARG A 86 -22.26 -30.24 -5.08
C ARG A 86 -23.00 -29.35 -4.06
N SER A 87 -23.85 -29.93 -3.21
CA SER A 87 -24.61 -29.16 -2.22
C SER A 87 -23.78 -28.74 -1.00
N THR A 88 -22.73 -29.49 -0.66
CA THR A 88 -21.97 -29.29 0.59
C THR A 88 -20.66 -28.53 0.39
N ALA A 89 -19.87 -28.88 -0.63
CA ALA A 89 -18.53 -28.32 -0.84
C ALA A 89 -18.59 -26.91 -1.49
N GLY A 90 -19.68 -26.59 -2.19
CA GLY A 90 -19.85 -25.33 -2.92
C GLY A 90 -18.78 -25.10 -4.00
N VAL A 91 -18.23 -26.19 -4.52
CA VAL A 91 -17.40 -26.29 -5.73
C VAL A 91 -18.11 -27.25 -6.68
N ASP A 92 -18.05 -26.98 -7.98
CA ASP A 92 -18.60 -27.92 -8.97
C ASP A 92 -17.51 -28.90 -9.37
N ILE A 93 -17.75 -30.19 -9.10
CA ILE A 93 -16.83 -31.28 -9.44
C ILE A 93 -17.52 -32.17 -10.46
N ARG A 94 -16.84 -32.40 -11.59
CA ARG A 94 -17.29 -33.28 -12.66
C ARG A 94 -16.24 -34.36 -12.88
N PHE A 95 -16.66 -35.61 -12.85
CA PHE A 95 -15.80 -36.75 -13.07
C PHE A 95 -16.00 -37.28 -14.50
N PHE A 96 -14.90 -37.65 -15.13
CA PHE A 96 -14.84 -38.17 -16.49
C PHE A 96 -13.98 -39.44 -16.49
N GLU A 97 -14.08 -40.20 -17.58
CA GLU A 97 -13.16 -41.30 -17.87
C GLU A 97 -11.69 -40.83 -17.83
N PRO A 98 -10.74 -41.72 -17.50
CA PRO A 98 -9.33 -41.37 -17.40
C PRO A 98 -8.81 -40.81 -18.73
N ARG A 99 -8.13 -39.66 -18.65
CA ARG A 99 -7.49 -38.97 -19.77
C ARG A 99 -5.99 -38.93 -19.52
N ASP A 100 -5.21 -38.94 -20.60
CA ASP A 100 -3.76 -38.82 -20.49
C ASP A 100 -3.33 -37.48 -19.89
N VAL A 101 -2.29 -37.53 -19.06
CA VAL A 101 -1.66 -36.34 -18.48
C VAL A 101 -0.98 -35.55 -19.61
N PRO A 102 -1.26 -34.24 -19.76
CA PRO A 102 -0.62 -33.44 -20.79
C PRO A 102 0.91 -33.40 -20.61
N GLU A 103 1.67 -33.54 -21.71
CA GLU A 103 3.15 -33.55 -21.70
C GLU A 103 3.78 -32.31 -21.05
N LYS A 104 3.06 -31.18 -21.01
CA LYS A 104 3.53 -29.92 -20.41
C LYS A 104 2.50 -29.34 -19.46
N ILE A 105 2.63 -29.67 -18.18
CA ILE A 105 1.88 -28.98 -17.11
C ILE A 105 2.56 -27.64 -16.83
N LYS A 106 1.93 -26.53 -17.24
CA LYS A 106 2.38 -25.16 -16.90
C LYS A 106 1.34 -24.46 -16.03
N ASN A 107 1.38 -24.74 -14.73
CA ASN A 107 0.58 -24.02 -13.76
C ASN A 107 1.32 -22.72 -13.41
N ARG A 108 0.92 -21.59 -14.01
CA ARG A 108 1.49 -20.28 -13.68
C ARG A 108 0.67 -19.65 -12.55
N PRO A 109 1.21 -19.55 -11.32
CA PRO A 109 0.52 -18.84 -10.25
C PRO A 109 0.39 -17.36 -10.61
N ASN A 110 -0.75 -16.77 -10.26
CA ASN A 110 -0.96 -15.33 -10.24
C ASN A 110 -1.24 -14.86 -8.80
N ALA A 111 -1.41 -13.56 -8.59
CA ALA A 111 -1.66 -13.02 -7.25
C ALA A 111 -2.88 -13.65 -6.53
N ARG A 112 -3.85 -14.21 -7.25
CA ARG A 112 -5.03 -14.86 -6.69
C ARG A 112 -4.83 -16.36 -6.42
N THR A 113 -3.98 -17.03 -7.19
CA THR A 113 -3.70 -18.47 -7.05
C THR A 113 -2.38 -18.77 -6.34
N ALA A 114 -1.64 -17.75 -5.92
CA ALA A 114 -0.34 -17.87 -5.25
C ALA A 114 -0.38 -18.79 -4.02
N GLU A 115 -1.47 -18.76 -3.24
CA GLU A 115 -1.65 -19.65 -2.07
C GLU A 115 -2.35 -20.97 -2.41
N LEU A 116 -3.07 -21.05 -3.53
CA LEU A 116 -3.77 -22.27 -3.95
C LEU A 116 -2.81 -23.27 -4.61
N VAL A 117 -1.91 -22.79 -5.47
CA VAL A 117 -0.98 -23.64 -6.23
C VAL A 117 -0.07 -24.49 -5.32
N PRO A 118 0.58 -23.94 -4.28
CA PRO A 118 1.38 -24.75 -3.36
C PRO A 118 0.57 -25.86 -2.68
N VAL A 119 -0.65 -25.54 -2.23
CA VAL A 119 -1.53 -26.51 -1.55
C VAL A 119 -2.02 -27.60 -2.51
N LEU A 120 -2.26 -27.27 -3.78
CA LEU A 120 -2.58 -28.25 -4.83
C LEU A 120 -1.38 -29.15 -5.15
N ASN A 121 -0.16 -28.59 -5.21
CA ASN A 121 1.06 -29.38 -5.41
C ASN A 121 1.24 -30.42 -4.29
N ASP A 122 0.89 -30.06 -3.05
CA ASP A 122 0.97 -30.96 -1.90
C ASP A 122 -0.04 -32.14 -1.96
N MET A 123 -1.00 -32.15 -2.89
CA MET A 123 -1.90 -33.31 -3.08
C MET A 123 -1.19 -34.51 -3.71
N GLY A 124 -0.11 -34.30 -4.48
CA GLY A 124 0.58 -35.39 -5.20
C GLY A 124 -0.16 -35.93 -6.43
N ILE A 125 -1.26 -35.29 -6.87
CA ILE A 125 -2.02 -35.67 -8.07
C ILE A 125 -1.67 -34.72 -9.21
N PRO A 126 -1.29 -35.21 -10.42
CA PRO A 126 -1.05 -34.34 -11.56
C PRO A 126 -2.28 -33.50 -11.89
N TYR A 127 -2.09 -32.19 -12.04
CA TYR A 127 -3.20 -31.28 -12.31
C TYR A 127 -2.83 -30.14 -13.27
N VAL A 128 -3.81 -29.66 -14.02
CA VAL A 128 -3.72 -28.45 -14.84
C VAL A 128 -4.68 -27.39 -14.30
N LEU A 129 -4.17 -26.19 -14.07
CA LEU A 129 -4.94 -25.03 -13.65
C LEU A 129 -5.18 -24.10 -14.84
N ARG A 130 -6.46 -23.84 -15.14
CA ARG A 130 -6.89 -22.82 -16.11
C ARG A 130 -7.67 -21.73 -15.40
N HIS A 131 -7.35 -20.48 -15.69
CA HIS A 131 -8.14 -19.35 -15.20
C HIS A 131 -9.43 -19.25 -16.01
N LEU A 132 -10.56 -19.06 -15.32
CA LEU A 132 -11.87 -18.78 -15.92
C LEU A 132 -12.24 -17.32 -15.61
N PRO A 133 -11.92 -16.36 -16.51
CA PRO A 133 -12.18 -14.94 -16.26
C PRO A 133 -13.67 -14.64 -16.10
N GLU A 134 -14.51 -15.28 -16.91
CA GLU A 134 -15.96 -15.08 -16.94
C GLU A 134 -16.63 -15.57 -15.64
N GLU A 135 -16.27 -16.76 -15.18
CA GLU A 135 -16.83 -17.36 -13.96
C GLU A 135 -16.19 -16.83 -12.66
N ARG A 136 -15.22 -15.91 -12.77
CA ARG A 136 -14.42 -15.40 -11.63
C ARG A 136 -13.86 -16.54 -10.78
N GLY A 137 -13.22 -17.50 -11.42
CA GLY A 137 -12.66 -18.67 -10.75
C GLY A 137 -11.49 -19.30 -11.51
N VAL A 138 -11.18 -20.53 -11.12
CA VAL A 138 -10.22 -21.41 -11.77
C VAL A 138 -10.84 -22.77 -12.00
N LEU A 139 -10.54 -23.36 -13.15
CA LEU A 139 -10.80 -24.76 -13.43
C LEU A 139 -9.53 -25.54 -13.14
N VAL A 140 -9.60 -26.47 -12.19
CA VAL A 140 -8.51 -27.39 -11.88
C VAL A 140 -8.90 -28.76 -12.41
N THR A 141 -8.12 -29.28 -13.36
CA THR A 141 -8.31 -30.62 -13.91
C THR A 141 -7.27 -31.55 -13.29
N PHE A 142 -7.70 -32.52 -12.50
CA PHE A 142 -6.88 -33.56 -11.88
C PHE A 142 -6.92 -34.83 -12.73
N TYR A 143 -5.75 -35.44 -12.92
CA TYR A 143 -5.57 -36.66 -13.69
C TYR A 143 -5.21 -37.79 -12.71
N ALA A 144 -6.21 -38.54 -12.26
CA ALA A 144 -6.03 -39.73 -11.45
C ALA A 144 -5.87 -40.98 -12.35
N PRO A 145 -5.36 -42.11 -11.83
CA PRO A 145 -5.17 -43.32 -12.64
C PRO A 145 -6.46 -43.83 -13.29
N ASP A 146 -7.56 -43.80 -12.54
CA ASP A 146 -8.83 -44.43 -12.95
C ASP A 146 -9.88 -43.42 -13.45
N TYR A 147 -9.64 -42.12 -13.32
CA TYR A 147 -10.59 -41.08 -13.69
C TYR A 147 -9.93 -39.70 -13.85
N THR A 148 -10.63 -38.78 -14.51
CA THR A 148 -10.26 -37.37 -14.56
C THR A 148 -11.31 -36.53 -13.82
N ALA A 149 -10.88 -35.67 -12.89
CA ALA A 149 -11.78 -34.78 -12.16
C ALA A 149 -11.56 -33.32 -12.57
N GLU A 150 -12.61 -32.66 -13.05
CA GLU A 150 -12.63 -31.21 -13.28
C GLU A 150 -13.35 -30.51 -12.15
N VAL A 151 -12.65 -29.59 -11.48
CA VAL A 151 -13.14 -28.82 -10.35
C VAL A 151 -13.19 -27.35 -10.72
N SER A 152 -14.38 -26.75 -10.78
CA SER A 152 -14.53 -25.30 -10.88
C SER A 152 -14.54 -24.68 -9.48
N ILE A 153 -13.53 -23.86 -9.20
CA ILE A 153 -13.32 -23.21 -7.91
C ILE A 153 -13.47 -21.69 -8.06
N PRO A 154 -14.53 -21.07 -7.51
CA PRO A 154 -14.68 -19.62 -7.50
C PRO A 154 -13.58 -18.93 -6.68
N TYR A 155 -13.06 -17.76 -7.12
CA TYR A 155 -12.01 -17.05 -6.38
C TYR A 155 -12.40 -16.77 -4.92
N LYS A 156 -13.66 -16.42 -4.65
CA LYS A 156 -14.17 -16.16 -3.30
C LYS A 156 -13.97 -17.31 -2.29
N LYS A 157 -13.74 -18.54 -2.76
CA LYS A 157 -13.55 -19.73 -1.92
C LYS A 157 -12.13 -19.85 -1.37
N PHE A 158 -11.13 -19.29 -2.06
CA PHE A 158 -9.72 -19.36 -1.67
C PHE A 158 -9.01 -17.99 -1.64
N PHE A 159 -9.74 -16.92 -1.94
CA PHE A 159 -9.24 -15.56 -2.03
C PHE A 159 -10.27 -14.55 -1.51
N SER A 160 -9.85 -13.68 -0.60
CA SER A 160 -10.70 -12.65 0.02
C SER A 160 -10.49 -11.28 -0.62
N THR A 161 -11.51 -10.74 -1.28
CA THR A 161 -11.49 -9.39 -1.87
C THR A 161 -11.47 -8.29 -0.81
N THR A 162 -12.15 -8.49 0.32
CA THR A 162 -12.27 -7.48 1.40
C THR A 162 -10.91 -7.06 1.94
N THR A 163 -9.94 -7.99 1.97
CA THR A 163 -8.56 -7.74 2.38
C THR A 163 -7.88 -6.67 1.51
N TYR A 164 -8.11 -6.67 0.19
CA TYR A 164 -7.56 -5.65 -0.71
C TYR A 164 -8.26 -4.31 -0.57
N VAL A 165 -9.57 -4.31 -0.36
CA VAL A 165 -10.33 -3.09 -0.12
C VAL A 165 -9.78 -2.37 1.11
N PHE A 166 -9.46 -3.11 2.18
CA PHE A 166 -8.85 -2.55 3.38
C PHE A 166 -7.49 -1.90 3.11
N VAL A 167 -6.58 -2.57 2.36
CA VAL A 167 -5.25 -2.01 2.02
C VAL A 167 -5.39 -0.72 1.21
N TRP A 168 -6.25 -0.72 0.19
CA TRP A 168 -6.52 0.47 -0.60
C TRP A 168 -7.11 1.60 0.23
N TRP A 169 -8.02 1.28 1.15
CA TRP A 169 -8.62 2.27 2.03
C TRP A 169 -7.60 2.86 3.02
N ALA A 170 -6.70 2.04 3.58
CA ALA A 170 -5.60 2.50 4.44
C ALA A 170 -4.60 3.38 3.68
N LEU A 171 -4.21 2.99 2.46
CA LEU A 171 -3.36 3.80 1.59
C LEU A 171 -4.01 5.12 1.21
N PHE A 172 -5.29 5.09 0.83
CA PHE A 172 -6.01 6.28 0.41
C PHE A 172 -6.18 7.28 1.56
N SER A 173 -6.63 6.81 2.72
CA SER A 173 -6.80 7.64 3.91
C SER A 173 -5.48 8.28 4.36
N SER A 174 -4.39 7.50 4.43
CA SER A 174 -3.08 8.05 4.78
C SER A 174 -2.60 9.11 3.79
N LEU A 175 -2.77 8.90 2.49
CA LEU A 175 -2.41 9.88 1.47
C LEU A 175 -3.27 11.15 1.57
N LEU A 176 -4.57 11.00 1.81
CA LEU A 176 -5.50 12.12 2.01
C LEU A 176 -5.07 12.98 3.21
N PHE A 177 -4.85 12.37 4.38
CA PHE A 177 -4.42 13.08 5.58
C PHE A 177 -3.04 13.70 5.42
N THR A 178 -2.10 13.00 4.78
CA THR A 178 -0.77 13.54 4.49
C THR A 178 -0.85 14.74 3.55
N GLY A 179 -1.71 14.68 2.52
CA GLY A 179 -2.00 15.79 1.62
C GLY A 179 -2.55 17.00 2.34
N ILE A 180 -3.57 16.80 3.18
CA ILE A 180 -4.16 17.86 4.02
C ILE A 180 -3.08 18.47 4.93
N ALA A 181 -2.32 17.63 5.64
CA ALA A 181 -1.27 18.09 6.53
C ALA A 181 -0.16 18.86 5.79
N MET A 182 0.22 18.45 4.57
CA MET A 182 1.16 19.19 3.73
C MET A 182 0.62 20.57 3.32
N LEU A 183 -0.68 20.71 3.06
CA LEU A 183 -1.30 22.01 2.79
C LEU A 183 -1.25 22.93 4.01
N PHE A 184 -1.61 22.42 5.20
CA PHE A 184 -1.50 23.16 6.45
C PHE A 184 -0.05 23.61 6.71
N LEU A 185 0.91 22.69 6.55
CA LEU A 185 2.31 22.96 6.78
C LEU A 185 2.86 24.01 5.79
N ARG A 186 2.47 23.91 4.51
CA ARG A 186 2.83 24.92 3.50
C ARG A 186 2.28 26.29 3.88
N ASN A 187 1.05 26.36 4.39
CA ASN A 187 0.44 27.61 4.81
C ASN A 187 1.07 28.18 6.08
N GLN A 188 1.54 27.33 7.00
CA GLN A 188 2.21 27.74 8.24
C GLN A 188 3.65 28.25 7.99
N ILE A 189 4.42 27.60 7.12
CA ILE A 189 5.85 27.92 6.92
C ILE A 189 6.06 29.08 5.93
N ARG A 190 5.15 29.27 4.97
CA ARG A 190 5.29 30.32 3.95
C ARG A 190 5.45 31.75 4.55
N PRO A 191 4.68 32.17 5.55
CA PRO A 191 4.87 33.45 6.24
C PRO A 191 6.25 33.62 6.87
N VAL A 192 6.78 32.56 7.50
CA VAL A 192 8.12 32.58 8.13
C VAL A 192 9.21 32.79 7.08
N LEU A 193 9.11 32.09 5.95
CA LEU A 193 10.05 32.26 4.84
C LEU A 193 10.00 33.67 4.24
N ARG A 194 8.79 34.24 4.10
CA ARG A 194 8.62 35.63 3.63
C ARG A 194 9.22 36.64 4.59
N LEU A 195 9.04 36.46 5.90
CA LEU A 195 9.67 37.32 6.91
C LEU A 195 11.20 37.23 6.87
N ALA A 196 11.75 36.02 6.73
CA ALA A 196 13.19 35.81 6.60
C ALA A 196 13.76 36.48 5.34
N GLU A 197 13.04 36.40 4.22
CA GLU A 197 13.41 37.08 2.98
C GLU A 197 13.35 38.61 3.11
N ALA A 198 12.30 39.16 3.72
CA ALA A 198 12.17 40.59 3.99
C ALA A 198 13.30 41.11 4.89
N ALA A 199 13.66 40.37 5.94
CA ALA A 199 14.77 40.70 6.82
C ALA A 199 16.13 40.69 6.09
N LYS A 200 16.36 39.67 5.25
CA LYS A 200 17.57 39.59 4.42
C LYS A 200 17.69 40.76 3.45
N SER A 201 16.60 41.11 2.76
CA SER A 201 16.58 42.24 1.81
C SER A 201 16.97 43.54 2.49
N PHE A 202 16.34 43.87 3.62
CA PHE A 202 16.67 45.05 4.41
C PHE A 202 18.13 45.07 4.88
N GLY A 203 18.64 43.94 5.37
CA GLY A 203 20.05 43.82 5.79
C GLY A 203 21.05 44.03 4.66
N THR A 204 20.67 43.77 3.41
CA THR A 204 21.51 44.02 2.23
C THR A 204 21.31 45.40 1.59
N GLY A 205 20.56 46.31 2.23
CA GLY A 205 20.27 47.65 1.71
C GLY A 205 19.33 47.68 0.50
N ARG A 206 18.70 46.53 0.17
CA ARG A 206 17.66 46.48 -0.85
C ARG A 206 16.33 46.88 -0.20
N ASP A 207 15.50 47.61 -0.94
CA ASP A 207 14.15 47.86 -0.49
C ASP A 207 13.41 46.53 -0.29
N ILE A 208 12.75 46.41 0.86
CA ILE A 208 11.83 45.30 1.10
C ILE A 208 10.75 45.36 0.03
N ASP A 209 10.38 44.21 -0.53
CA ASP A 209 9.28 44.10 -1.48
C ASP A 209 8.06 44.89 -0.95
N LYS A 210 7.56 45.85 -1.74
CA LYS A 210 6.47 46.77 -1.37
C LYS A 210 5.20 46.01 -0.93
N LYS A 211 5.14 44.71 -1.17
CA LYS A 211 4.04 43.80 -0.85
C LYS A 211 4.20 43.04 0.47
N PHE A 212 5.32 43.16 1.20
CA PHE A 212 5.47 42.46 2.47
C PHE A 212 4.48 42.98 3.52
N LYS A 213 3.66 42.07 4.06
CA LYS A 213 2.65 42.36 5.09
C LYS A 213 2.75 41.31 6.20
N PRO A 214 2.49 41.68 7.47
CA PRO A 214 2.41 40.70 8.56
C PRO A 214 1.29 39.68 8.30
N GLU A 215 1.64 38.41 8.14
CA GLU A 215 0.73 37.30 7.87
C GLU A 215 1.16 36.04 8.63
N GLY A 216 0.28 35.02 8.65
CA GLY A 216 0.55 33.74 9.32
C GLY A 216 0.04 33.66 10.74
N ALA A 217 0.63 32.72 11.50
CA ALA A 217 0.32 32.51 12.92
C ALA A 217 0.58 33.77 13.75
N THR A 218 -0.09 33.88 14.89
CA THR A 218 -0.06 35.07 15.76
C THR A 218 1.37 35.52 16.10
N GLU A 219 2.24 34.56 16.41
CA GLU A 219 3.63 34.77 16.79
C GLU A 219 4.45 35.30 15.61
N VAL A 220 4.26 34.72 14.42
CA VAL A 220 4.96 35.12 13.19
C VAL A 220 4.51 36.52 12.76
N ARG A 221 3.21 36.79 12.85
CA ARG A 221 2.65 38.11 12.56
C ARG A 221 3.16 39.17 13.54
N GLN A 222 3.21 38.84 14.84
CA GLN A 222 3.76 39.74 15.85
C GLN A 222 5.24 40.02 15.61
N ALA A 223 6.04 39.00 15.31
CA ALA A 223 7.45 39.17 14.97
C ALA A 223 7.63 40.05 13.71
N ALA A 224 6.78 39.86 12.69
CA ALA A 224 6.79 40.69 11.49
C ALA A 224 6.47 42.16 11.79
N ILE A 225 5.50 42.43 12.68
CA ILE A 225 5.16 43.79 13.11
C ILE A 225 6.35 44.42 13.86
N SER A 226 6.95 43.72 14.82
CA SER A 226 8.11 44.21 15.57
C SER A 226 9.30 44.48 14.65
N PHE A 227 9.54 43.61 13.67
CA PHE A 227 10.57 43.82 12.65
C PHE A 227 10.32 45.09 11.82
N LEU A 228 9.09 45.32 11.36
CA LEU A 228 8.73 46.53 10.61
C LEU A 228 8.91 47.81 11.46
N GLN A 229 8.54 47.76 12.73
CA GLN A 229 8.74 48.88 13.66
C GLN A 229 10.23 49.18 13.88
N MET A 230 11.06 48.14 14.05
CA MET A 230 12.50 48.28 14.19
C MET A 230 13.12 48.91 12.92
N ARG A 231 12.72 48.43 11.75
CA ARG A 231 13.15 48.96 10.45
C ARG A 231 12.86 50.45 10.33
N GLU A 232 11.64 50.87 10.70
CA GLU A 232 11.22 52.27 10.61
C GLU A 232 12.00 53.17 11.58
N ARG A 233 12.35 52.68 12.76
CA ARG A 233 13.22 53.41 13.70
C ARG A 233 14.63 53.58 13.12
N ILE A 234 15.22 52.52 12.57
CA ILE A 234 16.57 52.56 11.99
C ILE A 234 16.61 53.52 10.79
N ARG A 235 15.63 53.45 9.89
CA ARG A 235 15.55 54.32 8.71
C ARG A 235 15.50 55.79 9.11
N ARG A 236 14.61 56.16 10.03
CA ARG A 236 14.51 57.54 10.54
C ARG A 236 15.81 58.01 11.17
N HIS A 237 16.46 57.16 11.97
CA HIS A 237 17.75 57.49 12.59
C HIS A 237 18.86 57.75 11.58
N ILE A 238 18.88 57.02 10.46
CA ILE A 238 19.83 57.24 9.36
C ILE A 238 19.50 58.56 8.64
N GLU A 239 18.24 58.80 8.29
CA GLU A 239 17.80 60.01 7.60
C GLU A 239 18.03 61.30 8.41
N GLU A 240 17.88 61.24 9.74
CA GLU A 240 18.22 62.34 10.65
C GLU A 240 19.72 62.65 10.63
N ARG A 241 20.58 61.64 10.74
CA ARG A 241 22.04 61.86 10.66
C ARG A 241 22.48 62.38 9.30
N THR A 242 21.91 61.86 8.21
CA THR A 242 22.26 62.34 6.86
C THR A 242 21.86 63.80 6.66
N ARG A 243 20.71 64.24 7.19
CA ARG A 243 20.32 65.65 7.15
C ARG A 243 21.25 66.56 7.94
N MET A 244 21.74 66.13 9.10
CA MET A 244 22.73 66.89 9.89
C MET A 244 24.08 67.02 9.18
N LEU A 245 24.43 66.07 8.30
CA LEU A 245 25.70 66.05 7.57
C LEU A 245 25.65 66.75 6.20
N ALA A 246 24.45 67.02 5.67
CA ALA A 246 24.24 67.62 4.35
C ALA A 246 23.78 69.09 4.43
N GLY A 247 23.59 69.63 5.64
CA GLY A 247 23.24 71.03 5.91
C GLY A 247 24.43 71.86 6.35
#